data_AF-H2Y5K5-F1
#
_entry.id   AF-H2Y5K5-F1
#
_cell.length_a   1.000
_cell.length_b   1.000
_cell.length_c   1.000
_cell.angle_alpha   90.00
_cell.angle_beta   90.00
_cell.angle_gamma   90.00
#
_symmetry.space_group_name_H-M   'P 1'
#
loop_
_entity.id
_entity.type
_entity.pdbx_description
1 polymer ?
#
loop_
_entity_poly.entity_id
_entity_poly.type
_entity_poly.pdbx_seq_one_letter_code
_entity_poly.pdbx_strand_id
1 'polypeptide(L)'
;MRCIEEEGSFSCACLPGYLLTGGTCQDIDECLTAGICPVNSNCINRDGGYTCRCDPNYVCQVNPFVNPPTVLSKTKSCVTLIIDEAALYQSYEIRAVSNQNNILVNSSTIKTQICGLSPNTQYNITVRVLALKGS
;
A
#
# COMPACT_ATOMS: atom_id res chain seq x y z
N MET A 1 -12.51 10.67 -19.37
CA MET A 1 -12.75 12.11 -19.15
C MET A 1 -13.79 12.27 -18.05
N ARG A 2 -13.63 13.28 -17.19
CA ARG A 2 -14.60 13.66 -16.16
C ARG A 2 -14.94 15.11 -16.39
N CYS A 3 -16.23 15.42 -16.53
CA CYS A 3 -16.70 16.79 -16.68
C CYS A 3 -17.41 17.20 -15.40
N ILE A 4 -17.10 18.40 -14.91
CA ILE A 4 -17.69 19.01 -13.73
C ILE A 4 -18.40 20.29 -14.17
N GLU A 5 -19.63 20.45 -13.68
CA GLU A 5 -20.39 21.70 -13.82
C GLU A 5 -19.93 22.64 -12.70
N GLU A 6 -19.35 23.77 -13.08
CA GLU A 6 -18.95 24.85 -12.19
C GLU A 6 -19.91 26.02 -12.46
N GLU A 7 -20.45 26.73 -11.46
CA GLU A 7 -21.56 27.69 -11.62
C GLU A 7 -21.55 28.52 -12.94
N GLY A 8 -22.30 28.04 -13.94
CA GLY A 8 -22.44 28.67 -15.27
C GLY A 8 -21.43 28.26 -16.35
N SER A 9 -20.54 27.29 -16.10
CA SER A 9 -19.51 26.79 -17.01
C SER A 9 -19.36 25.26 -16.94
N PHE A 10 -18.90 24.66 -18.05
CA PHE A 10 -18.69 23.21 -18.16
C PHE A 10 -17.20 22.95 -18.40
N SER A 11 -16.52 22.28 -17.46
CA SER A 11 -15.09 21.97 -17.55
C SER A 11 -14.89 20.46 -17.59
N CYS A 12 -14.22 19.96 -18.63
CA CYS A 12 -13.82 18.56 -18.73
C CYS A 12 -12.32 18.40 -18.49
N ALA A 13 -11.97 17.50 -17.56
CA ALA A 13 -10.60 17.07 -17.32
C ALA A 13 -10.43 15.60 -17.72
N CYS A 14 -9.19 15.23 -18.06
CA CYS A 14 -8.84 13.83 -18.22
C CYS A 14 -8.83 13.12 -16.85
N LEU A 15 -9.00 11.79 -16.88
CA LEU A 15 -8.87 11.01 -15.65
C LEU A 15 -7.42 11.08 -15.16
N PRO A 16 -7.15 10.85 -13.85
CA PRO A 16 -5.78 10.67 -13.38
C PRO A 16 -5.05 9.61 -14.22
N GLY A 17 -3.79 9.86 -14.59
CA GLY A 17 -3.02 9.03 -15.52
C GLY A 17 -3.20 9.39 -17.01
N TYR A 18 -3.95 10.45 -17.34
CA TYR A 18 -4.18 10.87 -18.72
C TYR A 18 -3.95 12.37 -18.93
N LEU A 19 -3.36 12.74 -20.07
CA LEU A 19 -3.10 14.11 -20.49
C LEU A 19 -4.00 14.51 -21.67
N LEU A 20 -4.57 15.72 -21.60
CA LEU A 20 -5.38 16.26 -22.68
C LEU A 20 -4.48 16.74 -23.83
N THR A 21 -4.45 15.98 -24.92
CA THR A 21 -3.68 16.30 -26.13
C THR A 21 -4.62 16.32 -27.33
N GLY A 22 -4.72 17.47 -28.01
CA GLY A 22 -5.54 17.61 -29.21
C GLY A 22 -7.04 17.40 -28.99
N GLY A 23 -7.56 17.65 -27.79
CA GLY A 23 -8.97 17.40 -27.43
C GLY A 23 -9.28 15.95 -27.05
N THR A 24 -8.27 15.08 -27.02
CA THR A 24 -8.39 13.68 -26.57
C THR A 24 -7.56 13.44 -25.32
N CYS A 25 -8.06 12.59 -24.42
CA CYS A 25 -7.27 12.12 -23.28
C CYS A 25 -6.36 11.00 -23.74
N GLN A 26 -5.07 11.24 -23.73
CA GLN A 26 -4.04 10.25 -24.02
C GLN A 26 -3.44 9.77 -22.71
N ASP A 27 -3.14 8.48 -22.64
CA ASP A 27 -2.44 7.88 -21.51
C ASP A 27 -1.09 8.57 -21.27
N ILE A 28 -0.75 8.80 -20.01
CA ILE A 28 0.56 9.33 -19.62
C ILE A 28 1.48 8.13 -19.43
N ASP A 29 2.55 8.04 -20.21
CA ASP A 29 3.57 7.02 -19.97
C ASP A 29 4.44 7.43 -18.77
N GLU A 30 4.04 7.02 -17.57
CA GLU A 30 4.80 7.34 -16.36
C GLU A 30 6.16 6.64 -16.32
N CYS A 31 6.40 5.61 -17.13
CA CYS A 31 7.70 4.93 -17.23
C CYS A 31 8.79 5.81 -17.84
N LEU A 32 8.43 6.89 -18.52
CA LEU A 32 9.37 7.92 -18.97
C LEU A 32 9.89 8.78 -17.80
N THR A 33 9.27 8.68 -16.62
CA THR A 33 9.71 9.37 -15.41
C THR A 33 10.83 8.60 -14.72
N ALA A 34 12.01 9.22 -14.61
CA ALA A 34 13.14 8.62 -13.92
C ALA A 34 12.83 8.38 -12.43
N GLY A 35 13.15 7.18 -11.93
CA GLY A 35 12.94 6.83 -10.51
C GLY A 35 11.50 6.49 -10.14
N ILE A 36 10.60 6.32 -11.12
CA ILE A 36 9.19 5.96 -10.89
C ILE A 36 9.04 4.57 -10.27
N CYS A 37 9.97 3.66 -10.57
CA CYS A 37 10.01 2.31 -10.05
C CYS A 37 11.24 2.07 -9.15
N PRO A 38 11.17 1.13 -8.19
CA PRO A 38 12.30 0.78 -7.32
C PRO A 38 13.54 0.30 -8.10
N VAL A 39 14.71 0.39 -7.46
CA VAL A 39 15.95 -0.19 -8.01
C VAL A 39 15.78 -1.71 -8.21
N ASN A 40 16.28 -2.24 -9.33
CA ASN A 40 16.12 -3.64 -9.78
C ASN A 40 14.67 -4.01 -10.14
N SER A 41 13.99 -3.10 -10.84
CA SER A 41 12.67 -3.34 -11.38
C SER A 41 12.50 -2.70 -12.75
N ASN A 42 11.55 -3.24 -13.50
CA ASN A 42 11.19 -2.84 -14.85
C ASN A 42 9.80 -2.19 -14.82
N CYS A 43 9.72 -0.94 -15.28
CA CYS A 43 8.44 -0.25 -15.42
C CYS A 43 7.68 -0.77 -16.64
N ILE A 44 6.39 -1.02 -16.48
CA ILE A 44 5.46 -1.45 -17.52
C ILE A 44 4.31 -0.46 -17.54
N ASN A 45 4.23 0.35 -18.60
CA ASN A 45 3.13 1.29 -18.81
C ASN A 45 1.81 0.55 -19.04
N ARG A 46 0.72 1.08 -18.51
CA ARG A 46 -0.65 0.54 -18.59
C ARG A 46 -1.61 1.68 -18.88
N ASP A 47 -2.73 1.37 -19.51
CA ASP A 47 -3.76 2.38 -19.74
C ASP A 47 -4.27 2.96 -18.40
N GLY A 48 -3.98 4.24 -18.15
CA GLY A 48 -4.29 4.98 -16.93
C GLY A 48 -3.29 4.83 -15.79
N GLY A 49 -2.08 4.32 -16.03
CA GLY A 49 -1.02 4.27 -15.02
C GLY A 49 0.13 3.31 -15.35
N TYR A 50 0.87 2.86 -14.33
CA TYR A 50 2.02 1.98 -14.54
C TYR A 50 2.11 0.88 -13.49
N THR A 51 2.88 -0.16 -13.81
CA THR A 51 3.22 -1.24 -12.88
C THR A 51 4.73 -1.50 -12.89
N CYS A 52 5.33 -1.70 -11.72
CA CYS A 52 6.75 -2.03 -11.61
C CYS A 52 6.93 -3.54 -11.43
N ARG A 53 7.52 -4.23 -12.41
CA ARG A 53 7.82 -5.65 -12.27
C ARG A 53 9.24 -5.82 -11.76
N CYS A 54 9.40 -6.57 -10.69
CA CYS A 54 10.70 -6.87 -10.13
C CYS A 54 11.50 -7.84 -10.98
N ASP A 55 12.81 -7.63 -11.01
CA ASP A 55 13.71 -8.58 -11.63
C ASP A 55 13.69 -9.92 -10.87
N PRO A 56 13.91 -11.05 -11.56
CA PRO A 56 14.04 -12.35 -10.90
C PRO A 56 15.11 -12.28 -9.81
N ASN A 57 14.81 -12.81 -8.62
CA ASN A 57 15.63 -12.76 -7.40
C ASN A 57 15.62 -11.42 -6.63
N TYR A 58 14.84 -10.42 -7.05
CA TYR A 58 14.62 -9.19 -6.30
C TYR A 58 13.17 -9.08 -5.82
N VAL A 59 12.99 -8.70 -4.56
CA VAL A 59 11.68 -8.33 -3.99
C VAL A 59 11.60 -6.81 -3.98
N CYS A 60 11.01 -6.23 -5.00
CA CYS A 60 10.57 -4.84 -4.96
C CYS A 60 9.10 -4.79 -4.58
N GLN A 61 8.81 -3.82 -3.73
CA GLN A 61 7.51 -3.66 -3.13
C GLN A 61 6.53 -3.13 -4.17
N VAL A 62 5.87 -4.03 -4.90
CA VAL A 62 4.61 -3.74 -5.59
C VAL A 62 3.45 -4.24 -4.76
N ASN A 63 3.35 -3.67 -3.57
CA ASN A 63 2.10 -3.14 -3.07
C ASN A 63 2.45 -2.23 -1.88
N PRO A 64 2.30 -0.90 -2.00
CA PRO A 64 2.38 -0.03 -0.82
C PRO A 64 1.21 -0.28 0.16
N PHE A 65 0.22 -1.09 -0.25
CA PHE A 65 -0.99 -1.38 0.50
C PHE A 65 -1.34 -2.88 0.45
N VAL A 66 -0.68 -3.72 1.27
CA VAL A 66 -1.56 -4.44 2.21
C VAL A 66 -2.10 -3.28 3.03
N ASN A 67 -3.39 -2.97 2.95
CA ASN A 67 -3.95 -1.85 3.71
C ASN A 67 -3.32 -1.92 5.11
N PRO A 68 -2.55 -0.90 5.55
CA PRO A 68 -1.87 -0.98 6.83
C PRO A 68 -2.92 -1.39 7.85
N PRO A 69 -2.59 -2.30 8.78
CA PRO A 69 -3.60 -2.88 9.64
C PRO A 69 -4.45 -1.78 10.26
N THR A 70 -5.76 -1.86 10.06
CA THR A 70 -6.67 -0.87 10.62
C THR A 70 -6.60 -0.97 12.14
N VAL A 71 -6.22 0.13 12.80
CA VAL A 71 -6.18 0.20 14.26
C VAL A 71 -7.61 0.29 14.78
N LEU A 72 -8.11 -0.80 15.37
CA LEU A 72 -9.44 -0.85 15.97
C LEU A 72 -9.49 -0.21 17.35
N SER A 73 -8.46 -0.45 18.15
CA SER A 73 -8.39 0.03 19.51
C SER A 73 -6.95 0.21 19.94
N LYS A 74 -6.71 1.25 20.75
CA LYS A 74 -5.39 1.56 21.31
C LYS A 74 -5.54 1.84 22.80
N THR A 75 -4.77 1.15 23.61
CA THR A 75 -4.60 1.42 25.04
C THR A 75 -3.17 1.95 25.28
N LYS A 76 -2.83 2.27 26.54
CA LYS A 76 -1.47 2.71 26.89
C LYS A 76 -0.39 1.66 26.62
N SER A 77 -0.76 0.38 26.54
CA SER A 77 0.17 -0.75 26.47
C SER A 77 -0.17 -1.78 25.40
N CYS A 78 -1.30 -1.63 24.70
CA CYS A 78 -1.71 -2.54 23.63
C CYS A 78 -2.36 -1.82 22.44
N VAL A 79 -2.29 -2.44 21.26
CA VAL A 79 -3.01 -2.02 20.06
C VAL A 79 -3.66 -3.25 19.41
N THR A 80 -4.89 -3.08 18.92
CA THR A 80 -5.61 -4.11 18.17
C THR A 80 -5.67 -3.73 16.71
N LEU A 81 -5.25 -4.66 15.86
CA LEU A 81 -5.09 -4.52 14.42
C LEU A 81 -6.07 -5.44 13.70
N ILE A 82 -6.72 -4.94 12.65
CA ILE A 82 -7.36 -5.76 11.62
C ILE A 82 -6.44 -5.81 10.41
N ILE A 83 -6.18 -7.01 9.91
CA ILE A 83 -5.50 -7.23 8.64
C ILE A 83 -6.58 -7.34 7.56
N ASP A 84 -6.75 -6.27 6.79
CA ASP A 84 -7.65 -6.29 5.65
C ASP A 84 -7.15 -7.34 4.64
N GLU A 85 -8.07 -8.02 3.95
CA GLU A 85 -7.78 -9.14 3.04
C GLU A 85 -7.16 -10.39 3.69
N ALA A 86 -7.21 -10.52 5.02
CA ALA A 86 -6.75 -11.72 5.71
C ALA A 86 -7.37 -13.05 5.21
N ALA A 87 -8.50 -12.98 4.51
CA ALA A 87 -9.09 -14.12 3.82
C ALA A 87 -8.16 -14.77 2.76
N LEU A 88 -7.23 -14.01 2.16
CA LEU A 88 -6.31 -14.48 1.10
C LEU A 88 -5.03 -15.14 1.64
N TYR A 89 -4.74 -14.96 2.93
CA TYR A 89 -3.46 -15.34 3.51
C TYR A 89 -3.66 -16.39 4.61
N GLN A 90 -2.65 -17.23 4.84
CA GLN A 90 -2.65 -18.28 5.85
C GLN A 90 -1.91 -17.85 7.13
N SER A 91 -0.87 -17.03 7.02
CA SER A 91 -0.14 -16.49 8.18
C SER A 91 0.60 -15.19 7.88
N TYR A 92 0.86 -14.42 8.94
CA TYR A 92 1.51 -13.12 8.94
C TYR A 92 2.48 -12.99 10.11
N GLU A 93 3.49 -12.15 9.93
CA GLU A 93 4.41 -11.65 10.93
C GLU A 93 4.19 -10.14 11.06
N ILE A 94 3.83 -9.68 12.25
CA ILE A 94 3.59 -8.27 12.55
C ILE A 94 4.72 -7.77 13.43
N ARG A 95 5.32 -6.65 13.04
CA ARG A 95 6.48 -6.07 13.72
C ARG A 95 6.16 -4.64 14.16
N ALA A 96 6.27 -4.39 15.46
CA ALA A 96 6.17 -3.07 16.07
C ALA A 96 7.55 -2.63 16.56
N VAL A 97 8.13 -1.62 15.91
CA VAL A 97 9.49 -1.12 16.17
C VAL A 97 9.45 0.29 16.73
N SER A 98 10.17 0.53 17.82
CA SER A 98 10.53 1.86 18.33
C SER A 98 12.04 1.95 18.50
N ASN A 99 12.53 3.08 19.00
CA ASN A 99 13.95 3.29 19.27
C ASN A 99 14.50 2.40 20.40
N GLN A 100 13.62 1.83 21.23
CA GLN A 100 13.99 1.07 22.44
C GLN A 100 13.50 -0.37 22.39
N ASN A 101 12.39 -0.62 21.68
CA ASN A 101 11.69 -1.90 21.69
C ASN A 101 11.42 -2.38 20.26
N ASN A 102 11.55 -3.68 20.05
CA ASN A 102 11.18 -4.35 18.80
C ASN A 102 10.33 -5.57 19.17
N ILE A 103 9.03 -5.49 18.89
CA ILE A 103 8.06 -6.53 19.21
C ILE A 103 7.67 -7.21 17.91
N LEU A 104 7.77 -8.54 17.91
CA LEU A 104 7.41 -9.41 16.78
C LEU A 104 6.26 -10.32 17.22
N VAL A 105 5.20 -10.38 16.43
CA VAL A 105 4.01 -11.18 16.68
C VAL A 105 3.65 -11.95 15.42
N ASN A 106 3.63 -13.27 15.52
CA ASN A 106 3.10 -14.12 14.45
C ASN A 106 1.61 -14.33 14.66
N SER A 107 0.83 -14.25 13.58
CA SER A 107 -0.61 -14.45 13.63
C SER A 107 -1.10 -15.15 12.37
N SER A 108 -2.17 -15.92 12.49
CA SER A 108 -2.96 -16.45 11.38
C SER A 108 -4.40 -15.94 11.40
N THR A 109 -4.70 -14.98 12.28
CA THR A 109 -6.03 -14.42 12.50
C THR A 109 -6.17 -13.03 11.90
N ILE A 110 -7.39 -12.74 11.43
CA ILE A 110 -7.77 -11.43 10.85
C ILE A 110 -7.56 -10.30 11.87
N LYS A 111 -7.91 -10.56 13.14
CA LYS A 111 -7.79 -9.63 14.25
C LYS A 111 -6.64 -10.06 15.14
N THR A 112 -5.67 -9.18 15.34
CA THR A 112 -4.49 -9.46 16.17
C THR A 112 -4.25 -8.33 17.16
N GLN A 113 -3.93 -8.67 18.41
CA GLN A 113 -3.60 -7.71 19.45
C GLN A 113 -2.09 -7.76 19.76
N ILE A 114 -1.44 -6.61 19.78
CA ILE A 114 -0.04 -6.44 20.19
C ILE A 114 -0.05 -5.75 21.55
N CYS A 115 0.64 -6.32 22.53
CA CYS A 115 0.77 -5.79 23.88
C CYS A 115 2.23 -5.62 24.29
N GLY A 116 2.47 -4.93 25.41
CA GLY A 116 3.82 -4.61 25.89
C GLY A 116 4.40 -3.35 25.25
N LEU A 117 3.56 -2.51 24.65
CA LEU A 117 3.97 -1.22 24.12
C LEU A 117 4.25 -0.26 25.28
N SER A 118 5.37 0.45 25.22
CA SER A 118 5.70 1.48 26.20
C SER A 118 4.74 2.67 26.05
N PRO A 119 4.10 3.13 27.14
CA PRO A 119 3.27 4.33 27.10
C PRO A 119 4.07 5.53 26.56
N ASN A 120 3.45 6.35 25.72
CA ASN A 120 4.06 7.54 25.10
C ASN A 120 5.24 7.27 24.14
N THR A 121 5.49 6.02 23.76
CA THR A 121 6.48 5.69 22.74
C THR A 121 5.81 5.55 21.38
N GLN A 122 6.41 6.16 20.36
CA GLN A 122 5.96 5.98 18.97
C GLN A 122 6.51 4.66 18.43
N TYR A 123 5.61 3.85 17.86
CA TYR A 123 5.95 2.58 17.24
C TYR A 123 5.60 2.64 15.76
N ASN A 124 6.51 2.14 14.92
CA ASN A 124 6.26 1.84 13.53
C ASN A 124 5.78 0.40 13.41
N ILE A 125 4.59 0.18 12.88
CA ILE A 125 3.96 -1.14 12.77
C ILE A 125 4.01 -1.58 11.30
N THR A 126 4.57 -2.75 11.06
CA THR A 126 4.69 -3.35 9.73
C THR A 126 4.12 -4.77 9.77
N VAL A 127 3.55 -5.21 8.66
CA VAL A 127 2.99 -6.56 8.50
C VAL A 127 3.67 -7.22 7.33
N ARG A 128 4.13 -8.45 7.52
CA ARG A 128 4.76 -9.30 6.52
C ARG A 128 3.92 -10.56 6.37
N VAL A 129 3.47 -10.84 5.16
CA VAL A 129 2.79 -12.11 4.85
C VAL A 129 3.82 -13.24 4.85
N LEU A 130 3.52 -14.35 5.55
CA LEU A 130 4.37 -15.53 5.60
C LEU A 130 3.87 -16.64 4.67
N ALA A 131 2.55 -16.78 4.49
CA ALA A 131 1.96 -17.78 3.62
C ALA A 131 0.62 -17.32 3.02
N LEU A 132 0.36 -17.72 1.77
CA LEU A 132 -0.90 -17.51 1.05
C LEU A 132 -1.83 -18.70 1.25
N LYS A 133 -3.15 -18.50 1.26
CA LYS A 133 -4.10 -19.62 1.24
C LYS A 133 -4.15 -20.24 -0.15
N GLY A 134 -4.05 -21.57 -0.21
CA GLY A 134 -4.18 -22.33 -1.46
C GLY A 134 -2.89 -22.47 -2.29
N SER A 135 -1.72 -22.36 -1.64
CA SER A 135 -0.43 -22.75 -2.24
C SER A 135 -0.21 -24.26 -2.17
#